data_AF-A0A959M543-F1
#
_entry.id   AF-A0A959M543-F1
#
_cell.length_a   1.000
_cell.length_b   1.000
_cell.length_c   1.000
_cell.angle_alpha   90.00
_cell.angle_beta   90.00
_cell.angle_gamma   90.00
#
_symmetry.space_group_name_H-M   'P 1'
#
loop_
_entity.id
_entity.type
_entity.pdbx_description
1 polymer ?
#
loop_
_entity_poly.entity_id
_entity_poly.type
_entity_poly.pdbx_seq_one_letter_code
_entity_poly.pdbx_strand_id
1 'polypeptide(L)'
;MTQLKTFLLFLFLCFTLQGFSITYSWGGGTGLWDNPNNWSPVGVPTFSDWVEIGIGTAIIPNYYDADAYIVTVYDSGNLIIRKHAELTLAGSVLTQMVIHGDVTNRGKIYSEPANGTPNNCIAIYGSGSLYQTSTGKLYLKDYLYKAIYIVGILDNQGLIDIDGENVGEQGIMTEFSGILNNTATGTILIDNTQDFGITLASTGTPFDNYGIIKIVSTTVNTAFNVFLSDFNNYNYLYINGGTSIGLDVFLDRTVTNTGKINISSTANTGKGMNVLGEFYNMSSGELLVQNSGELGIEIGWNGTLQNLGLVTISGSMGNIPLTVLNTLVNEGNINVIATNTTSPYFQIINYGFIENHSCGNISHNGKLYVINTGEVLNQGYWTSWNTGTDINLGFFENEGVLAYPYGSFNNVSVSNSGYKFEPISGAACLNSTIYDALVLGSNANQTVLNVYTDGKYNTIGGSYLASSNKLFANQEAVGLSILYFDMQNSTGCSYRMPLGFDIPIQGGVELCGDGIDNDCDGLIDESGCLAPSLNTEIGQVQQQKSPAFAPDSFDIFPNPSHGNFQIQTGQAVGEINTIYLLNAGGQVIWKGLNTNLIPEIPAGLYWVRIETNTGFLPAQKWIKL
;
A
#
# COMPACT_ATOMS: atom_id res chain seq x y z
N MET A 1 7.70 10.58 -75.89
CA MET A 1 6.29 10.21 -75.64
C MET A 1 6.13 8.79 -75.06
N THR A 2 6.91 7.81 -75.51
CA THR A 2 6.90 6.42 -74.97
C THR A 2 7.33 6.32 -73.51
N GLN A 3 8.37 7.03 -73.07
CA GLN A 3 8.84 6.99 -71.66
C GLN A 3 7.82 7.57 -70.66
N LEU A 4 7.05 8.59 -71.04
CA LEU A 4 6.00 9.17 -70.18
C LEU A 4 4.82 8.20 -69.99
N LYS A 5 4.47 7.41 -71.01
CA LYS A 5 3.43 6.38 -70.92
C LYS A 5 3.85 5.21 -70.04
N THR A 6 5.11 4.78 -70.12
CA THR A 6 5.64 3.73 -69.24
C THR A 6 5.71 4.21 -67.79
N PHE A 7 6.13 5.46 -67.55
CA PHE A 7 6.15 6.04 -66.21
C PHE A 7 4.74 6.19 -65.63
N LEU A 8 3.76 6.68 -66.40
CA LEU A 8 2.36 6.77 -65.95
C LEU A 8 1.72 5.40 -65.70
N LEU A 9 2.07 4.37 -66.49
CA LEU A 9 1.60 3.00 -66.26
C LEU A 9 2.20 2.42 -64.98
N PHE A 10 3.49 2.67 -64.71
CA PHE A 10 4.15 2.26 -63.48
C PHE A 10 3.57 3.00 -62.26
N LEU A 11 3.34 4.30 -62.39
CA LEU A 11 2.70 5.12 -61.36
C LEU A 11 1.27 4.63 -61.09
N PHE A 12 0.48 4.31 -62.13
CA PHE A 12 -0.88 3.78 -62.00
C PHE A 12 -0.88 2.38 -61.36
N LEU A 13 0.07 1.50 -61.71
CA LEU A 13 0.25 0.20 -61.03
C LEU A 13 0.65 0.36 -59.57
N CYS A 14 1.50 1.35 -59.24
CA CYS A 14 1.83 1.68 -57.85
C CYS A 14 0.62 2.24 -57.08
N PHE A 15 -0.31 2.96 -57.74
CA PHE A 15 -1.53 3.48 -57.11
C PHE A 15 -2.67 2.45 -57.01
N THR A 16 -2.74 1.43 -57.88
CA THR A 16 -3.73 0.35 -57.78
C THR A 16 -3.36 -0.74 -56.77
N LEU A 17 -2.13 -0.73 -56.25
CA LEU A 17 -1.68 -1.60 -55.17
C LEU A 17 -2.01 -1.04 -53.77
N GLN A 18 -3.08 -0.26 -53.64
CA GLN A 18 -3.71 -0.11 -52.34
C GLN A 18 -4.34 -1.48 -52.02
N GLY A 19 -3.60 -2.30 -51.28
CA GLY A 19 -4.06 -3.59 -50.80
C GLY A 19 -5.33 -3.37 -49.99
N PHE A 20 -6.47 -3.65 -50.60
CA PHE A 20 -7.73 -3.75 -49.87
C PHE A 20 -7.58 -4.89 -48.88
N SER A 21 -7.94 -4.65 -47.62
CA SER A 21 -8.03 -5.73 -46.63
C SER A 21 -8.94 -6.82 -47.17
N ILE A 22 -8.43 -8.05 -47.23
CA ILE A 22 -9.22 -9.21 -47.64
C ILE A 22 -9.74 -9.88 -46.37
N THR A 23 -11.02 -10.21 -46.36
CA THR A 23 -11.60 -11.05 -45.31
C THR A 23 -11.33 -12.52 -45.62
N TYR A 24 -10.61 -13.19 -44.72
CA TYR A 24 -10.41 -14.63 -44.71
C TYR A 24 -11.33 -15.26 -43.69
N SER A 25 -12.29 -16.05 -44.17
CA SER A 25 -13.18 -16.82 -43.33
C SER A 25 -12.66 -18.24 -43.16
N TRP A 26 -12.71 -18.76 -41.93
CA TRP A 26 -12.31 -20.13 -41.59
C TRP A 26 -13.36 -21.14 -42.08
N GLY A 27 -12.96 -22.03 -42.99
CA GLY A 27 -13.82 -23.08 -43.56
C GLY A 27 -13.47 -24.51 -43.09
N GLY A 28 -12.37 -24.71 -42.36
CA GLY A 28 -11.70 -26.00 -42.19
C GLY A 28 -12.20 -26.94 -41.08
N GLY A 29 -13.32 -26.66 -40.40
CA GLY A 29 -13.69 -27.42 -39.20
C GLY A 29 -12.62 -27.26 -38.11
N THR A 30 -11.99 -28.35 -37.63
CA THR A 30 -10.81 -28.29 -36.76
C THR A 30 -9.54 -28.44 -37.59
N GLY A 31 -8.68 -27.42 -37.62
CA GLY A 31 -7.50 -27.39 -38.49
C GLY A 31 -6.42 -26.40 -38.05
N LEU A 32 -5.29 -26.43 -38.75
CA LEU A 32 -4.15 -25.52 -38.48
C LEU A 32 -4.27 -24.21 -39.25
N TRP A 33 -3.93 -23.09 -38.59
CA TRP A 33 -3.94 -21.74 -39.14
C TRP A 33 -3.03 -21.60 -40.38
N ASP A 34 -1.89 -22.28 -40.39
CA ASP A 34 -0.86 -22.21 -41.43
C ASP A 34 -1.19 -23.02 -42.70
N ASN A 35 -2.31 -23.75 -42.72
CA ASN A 35 -2.76 -24.46 -43.91
C ASN A 35 -3.68 -23.57 -44.76
N PRO A 36 -3.25 -23.12 -45.96
CA PRO A 36 -4.03 -22.21 -46.80
C PRO A 36 -5.39 -22.79 -47.25
N ASN A 37 -5.55 -24.11 -47.26
CA ASN A 37 -6.80 -24.75 -47.66
C ASN A 37 -7.90 -24.68 -46.58
N ASN A 38 -7.56 -24.25 -45.36
CA ASN A 38 -8.54 -24.06 -44.28
C ASN A 38 -9.23 -22.69 -44.36
N TRP A 39 -8.78 -21.82 -45.27
CA TRP A 39 -9.27 -20.46 -45.41
C TRP A 39 -9.99 -20.25 -46.74
N SER A 40 -10.94 -19.32 -46.72
CA SER A 40 -11.63 -18.81 -47.90
C SER A 40 -11.52 -17.28 -47.94
N PRO A 41 -10.89 -16.68 -48.96
CA PRO A 41 -10.24 -17.34 -50.10
C PRO A 41 -9.04 -18.19 -49.67
N VAL A 42 -8.60 -19.12 -50.53
CA VAL A 42 -7.46 -19.99 -50.25
C VAL A 42 -6.18 -19.15 -50.11
N GLY A 43 -5.57 -19.21 -48.93
CA GLY A 43 -4.40 -18.42 -48.55
C GLY A 43 -4.26 -18.38 -47.03
N VAL A 44 -3.10 -18.00 -46.50
CA VAL A 44 -2.92 -17.79 -45.06
C VAL A 44 -3.06 -16.29 -44.79
N PRO A 45 -3.87 -15.86 -43.80
CA PRO A 45 -4.02 -14.45 -43.45
C PRO A 45 -2.68 -13.80 -43.07
N THR A 46 -2.57 -12.50 -43.38
CA THR A 46 -1.42 -11.65 -43.08
C THR A 46 -1.84 -10.40 -42.29
N PHE A 47 -0.89 -9.53 -41.93
CA PHE A 47 -1.14 -8.31 -41.15
C PHE A 47 -2.14 -7.30 -41.77
N SER A 48 -2.47 -7.43 -43.06
CA SER A 48 -3.46 -6.57 -43.74
C SER A 48 -4.87 -7.17 -43.76
N ASP A 49 -5.03 -8.42 -43.32
CA ASP A 49 -6.22 -9.21 -43.58
C ASP A 49 -7.14 -9.29 -42.35
N TRP A 50 -8.46 -9.28 -42.61
CA TRP A 50 -9.45 -9.55 -41.58
C TRP A 50 -9.67 -11.06 -41.50
N VAL A 51 -9.53 -11.63 -40.31
CA VAL A 51 -9.81 -13.04 -40.03
C VAL A 51 -11.17 -13.22 -39.36
N GLU A 52 -11.98 -14.13 -39.89
CA GLU A 52 -13.27 -14.53 -39.33
C GLU A 52 -13.30 -16.03 -39.03
N ILE A 53 -13.56 -16.40 -37.77
CA ILE A 53 -13.73 -17.79 -37.33
C ILE A 53 -15.20 -17.99 -36.94
N GLY A 54 -16.01 -18.35 -37.94
CA GLY A 54 -17.46 -18.52 -37.80
C GLY A 54 -17.86 -19.80 -37.06
N ILE A 55 -17.26 -20.92 -37.45
CA ILE A 55 -17.53 -22.26 -36.92
C ILE A 55 -16.23 -23.08 -36.81
N GLY A 56 -16.21 -24.06 -35.93
CA GLY A 56 -15.10 -24.99 -35.80
C GLY A 56 -13.95 -24.43 -34.97
N THR A 57 -12.74 -24.95 -35.16
CA THR A 57 -11.58 -24.62 -34.33
C THR A 57 -10.36 -24.31 -35.19
N ALA A 58 -9.96 -23.05 -35.20
CA ALA A 58 -8.69 -22.63 -35.77
C ALA A 58 -7.58 -22.81 -34.73
N ILE A 59 -6.47 -23.46 -35.12
CA ILE A 59 -5.35 -23.76 -34.23
C ILE A 59 -4.09 -23.10 -34.77
N ILE A 60 -3.50 -22.17 -34.04
CA ILE A 60 -2.16 -21.65 -34.35
C ILE A 60 -1.14 -22.66 -33.78
N PRO A 61 -0.35 -23.34 -34.64
CA PRO A 61 0.55 -24.40 -34.19
C PRO A 61 1.73 -23.86 -33.37
N ASN A 62 2.41 -24.74 -32.62
CA ASN A 62 3.61 -24.34 -31.86
C ASN A 62 4.66 -23.74 -32.79
N TYR A 63 5.35 -22.68 -32.33
CA TYR A 63 6.44 -22.02 -33.06
C TYR A 63 6.01 -21.41 -34.40
N TYR A 64 4.74 -21.02 -34.51
CA TYR A 64 4.22 -20.29 -35.64
C TYR A 64 3.77 -18.89 -35.19
N ASP A 65 4.14 -17.90 -35.98
CA ASP A 65 3.78 -16.50 -35.79
C ASP A 65 2.65 -16.19 -36.79
N ALA A 66 1.43 -16.06 -36.27
CA ALA A 66 0.27 -15.69 -37.04
C ALA A 66 0.09 -14.16 -37.02
N ASP A 67 -0.19 -13.58 -38.17
CA ASP A 67 -0.49 -12.16 -38.30
C ASP A 67 -1.92 -11.97 -38.77
N ALA A 68 -2.59 -10.95 -38.24
CA ALA A 68 -3.89 -10.50 -38.72
C ALA A 68 -4.05 -9.00 -38.50
N TYR A 69 -4.88 -8.35 -39.32
CA TYR A 69 -5.31 -6.98 -39.07
C TYR A 69 -6.37 -6.95 -37.98
N ILE A 70 -7.36 -7.84 -38.07
CA ILE A 70 -8.46 -8.05 -37.11
C ILE A 70 -8.73 -9.54 -37.00
N VAL A 71 -9.09 -10.01 -35.82
CA VAL A 71 -9.63 -11.37 -35.61
C VAL A 71 -11.02 -11.29 -35.00
N THR A 72 -12.00 -11.91 -35.64
CA THR A 72 -13.35 -12.08 -35.12
C THR A 72 -13.65 -13.56 -34.92
N VAL A 73 -13.95 -13.97 -33.69
CA VAL A 73 -14.38 -15.34 -33.34
C VAL A 73 -15.86 -15.30 -33.00
N TYR A 74 -16.73 -15.84 -33.86
CA TYR A 74 -18.17 -15.85 -33.65
C TYR A 74 -18.60 -16.92 -32.62
N ASP A 75 -19.85 -16.90 -32.16
CA ASP A 75 -20.40 -17.74 -31.08
C ASP A 75 -20.05 -19.23 -31.17
N SER A 76 -19.97 -19.78 -32.39
CA SER A 76 -19.66 -21.21 -32.64
C SER A 76 -18.21 -21.46 -33.07
N GLY A 77 -17.39 -20.41 -33.12
CA GLY A 77 -15.99 -20.44 -33.44
C GLY A 77 -15.13 -20.65 -32.20
N ASN A 78 -13.99 -21.31 -32.39
CA ASN A 78 -12.96 -21.46 -31.37
C ASN A 78 -11.58 -21.13 -31.96
N LEU A 79 -10.79 -20.36 -31.23
CA LEU A 79 -9.39 -20.10 -31.56
C LEU A 79 -8.49 -20.65 -30.47
N ILE A 80 -7.56 -21.54 -30.83
CA ILE A 80 -6.54 -22.07 -29.93
C ILE A 80 -5.17 -21.58 -30.37
N ILE A 81 -4.51 -20.81 -29.52
CA ILE A 81 -3.11 -20.41 -29.70
C ILE A 81 -2.26 -21.35 -28.86
N ARG A 82 -1.46 -22.22 -29.50
CA ARG A 82 -0.66 -23.20 -28.76
C ARG A 82 0.53 -22.56 -28.06
N LYS A 83 1.16 -23.34 -27.16
CA LYS A 83 2.37 -22.92 -26.46
C LYS A 83 3.48 -22.58 -27.46
N HIS A 84 4.17 -21.48 -27.22
CA HIS A 84 5.22 -20.95 -28.13
C HIS A 84 4.71 -20.46 -29.50
N ALA A 85 3.40 -20.40 -29.72
CA ALA A 85 2.84 -19.69 -30.87
C ALA A 85 2.65 -18.21 -30.54
N GLU A 86 2.63 -17.37 -31.56
CA GLU A 86 2.32 -15.94 -31.46
C GLU A 86 1.17 -15.56 -32.39
N LEU A 87 0.29 -14.67 -31.93
CA LEU A 87 -0.69 -13.98 -32.75
C LEU A 87 -0.46 -12.47 -32.62
N THR A 88 -0.11 -11.82 -33.72
CA THR A 88 0.13 -10.38 -33.80
C THR A 88 -1.02 -9.68 -34.49
N LEU A 89 -1.57 -8.65 -33.84
CA LEU A 89 -2.65 -7.81 -34.34
C LEU A 89 -2.15 -6.37 -34.54
N ALA A 90 -2.25 -5.88 -35.78
CA ALA A 90 -1.73 -4.56 -36.19
C ALA A 90 -2.83 -3.63 -36.74
N GLY A 91 -4.10 -3.89 -36.38
CA GLY A 91 -5.26 -3.15 -36.85
C GLY A 91 -5.28 -1.67 -36.47
N SER A 92 -5.73 -0.77 -37.36
CA SER A 92 -6.04 0.63 -37.03
C SER A 92 -7.55 0.91 -36.91
N VAL A 93 -8.30 -0.12 -36.54
CA VAL A 93 -9.77 -0.07 -36.40
C VAL A 93 -10.21 0.10 -34.96
N LEU A 94 -11.51 0.31 -34.77
CA LEU A 94 -12.14 0.41 -33.45
C LEU A 94 -11.91 -0.82 -32.57
N THR A 95 -11.76 -2.04 -33.13
CA THR A 95 -11.49 -3.24 -32.33
C THR A 95 -10.61 -4.24 -33.08
N GLN A 96 -9.50 -4.67 -32.47
CA GLN A 96 -8.56 -5.59 -33.13
C GLN A 96 -8.92 -7.08 -32.93
N MET A 97 -9.45 -7.44 -31.76
CA MET A 97 -9.98 -8.78 -31.50
C MET A 97 -11.40 -8.71 -30.97
N VAL A 98 -12.31 -9.42 -31.64
CA VAL A 98 -13.73 -9.54 -31.26
C VAL A 98 -14.01 -11.00 -30.94
N ILE A 99 -14.40 -11.29 -29.69
CA ILE A 99 -14.64 -12.64 -29.18
C ILE A 99 -16.12 -12.78 -28.81
N HIS A 100 -16.86 -13.50 -29.61
CA HIS A 100 -18.22 -13.97 -29.28
C HIS A 100 -18.24 -15.47 -28.96
N GLY A 101 -17.34 -16.26 -29.55
CA GLY A 101 -17.09 -17.66 -29.20
C GLY A 101 -16.00 -17.82 -28.14
N ASP A 102 -15.12 -18.80 -28.32
CA ASP A 102 -14.06 -19.11 -27.35
C ASP A 102 -12.65 -18.87 -27.91
N VAL A 103 -11.80 -18.24 -27.12
CA VAL A 103 -10.36 -18.13 -27.38
C VAL A 103 -9.60 -18.78 -26.23
N THR A 104 -8.78 -19.77 -26.53
CA THR A 104 -7.84 -20.38 -25.58
C THR A 104 -6.41 -19.98 -25.95
N ASN A 105 -5.79 -19.15 -25.11
CA ASN A 105 -4.42 -18.70 -25.30
C ASN A 105 -3.44 -19.48 -24.40
N ARG A 106 -2.52 -20.20 -25.04
CA ARG A 106 -1.37 -20.87 -24.41
C ARG A 106 -0.04 -20.30 -24.87
N GLY A 107 -0.05 -19.42 -25.87
CA GLY A 107 1.12 -18.81 -26.49
C GLY A 107 1.18 -17.31 -26.16
N LYS A 108 1.39 -16.48 -27.16
CA LYS A 108 1.44 -15.02 -27.04
C LYS A 108 0.39 -14.40 -27.95
N ILE A 109 -0.39 -13.46 -27.42
CA ILE A 109 -1.15 -12.50 -28.21
C ILE A 109 -0.45 -11.16 -28.03
N TYR A 110 -0.06 -10.53 -29.14
CA TYR A 110 0.50 -9.20 -29.17
C TYR A 110 -0.44 -8.30 -29.97
N SER A 111 -0.79 -7.16 -29.40
CA SER A 111 -1.75 -6.24 -29.98
C SER A 111 -1.22 -4.83 -29.78
N GLU A 112 -0.98 -4.14 -30.89
CA GLU A 112 -0.57 -2.73 -30.91
C GLU A 112 -1.30 -2.06 -32.08
N PRO A 113 -2.03 -0.95 -31.85
CA PRO A 113 -2.66 -0.21 -32.93
C PRO A 113 -1.62 0.47 -33.82
N ALA A 114 -1.86 0.50 -35.13
CA ALA A 114 -0.98 1.24 -36.02
C ALA A 114 -1.05 2.75 -35.73
N ASN A 115 0.09 3.45 -35.84
CA ASN A 115 0.20 4.90 -35.58
C ASN A 115 -0.92 5.72 -36.22
N GLY A 116 -1.51 6.64 -35.44
CA GLY A 116 -2.60 7.50 -35.89
C GLY A 116 -4.00 6.89 -35.76
N THR A 117 -4.17 5.91 -34.88
CA THR A 117 -5.47 5.31 -34.58
C THR A 117 -6.47 6.32 -34.00
N PRO A 118 -7.78 6.11 -34.25
CA PRO A 118 -8.83 6.84 -33.57
C PRO A 118 -8.71 6.74 -32.05
N ASN A 119 -9.16 7.79 -31.35
CA ASN A 119 -9.21 7.80 -29.87
C ASN A 119 -10.13 6.74 -29.25
N ASN A 120 -10.86 5.96 -30.05
CA ASN A 120 -11.92 5.03 -29.60
C ASN A 120 -11.55 3.55 -29.81
N CYS A 121 -10.27 3.22 -29.89
CA CYS A 121 -9.82 1.85 -30.17
C CYS A 121 -9.85 0.95 -28.93
N ILE A 122 -10.40 -0.25 -29.11
CA ILE A 122 -10.44 -1.35 -28.14
C ILE A 122 -9.48 -2.45 -28.61
N ALA A 123 -8.59 -2.96 -27.76
CA ALA A 123 -7.75 -4.08 -28.19
C ALA A 123 -8.59 -5.35 -28.34
N ILE A 124 -9.27 -5.70 -27.25
CA ILE A 124 -10.07 -6.91 -27.15
C ILE A 124 -11.48 -6.56 -26.66
N TYR A 125 -12.47 -6.89 -27.47
CA TYR A 125 -13.87 -6.93 -27.06
C TYR A 125 -14.31 -8.39 -26.92
N GLY A 126 -14.75 -8.79 -25.73
CA GLY A 126 -15.14 -10.16 -25.43
C GLY A 126 -16.56 -10.28 -24.88
N SER A 127 -17.50 -10.73 -25.70
CA SER A 127 -18.83 -11.21 -25.24
C SER A 127 -18.90 -12.73 -25.06
N GLY A 128 -17.93 -13.47 -25.60
CA GLY A 128 -17.70 -14.89 -25.36
C GLY A 128 -16.64 -15.12 -24.28
N SER A 129 -15.85 -16.19 -24.41
CA SER A 129 -14.85 -16.58 -23.40
C SER A 129 -13.42 -16.39 -23.89
N LEU A 130 -12.59 -15.69 -23.11
CA LEU A 130 -11.15 -15.61 -23.27
C LEU A 130 -10.48 -16.36 -22.11
N TYR A 131 -9.92 -17.53 -22.41
CA TYR A 131 -9.18 -18.37 -21.48
C TYR A 131 -7.68 -18.15 -21.66
N GLN A 132 -7.08 -17.39 -20.74
CA GLN A 132 -5.64 -17.18 -20.70
C GLN A 132 -5.00 -18.23 -19.79
N THR A 133 -4.37 -19.25 -20.36
CA THR A 133 -3.78 -20.34 -19.57
C THR A 133 -2.46 -19.92 -18.90
N SER A 134 -1.92 -20.74 -17.99
CA SER A 134 -0.71 -20.42 -17.24
C SER A 134 0.58 -20.23 -18.06
N THR A 135 0.61 -20.67 -19.32
CA THR A 135 1.71 -20.35 -20.24
C THR A 135 1.40 -19.21 -21.19
N GLY A 136 0.14 -18.79 -21.25
CA GLY A 136 -0.35 -17.78 -22.15
C GLY A 136 0.05 -16.38 -21.71
N LYS A 137 0.31 -15.53 -22.70
CA LYS A 137 0.72 -14.13 -22.52
C LYS A 137 -0.13 -13.25 -23.43
N LEU A 138 -0.59 -12.13 -22.90
CA LEU A 138 -1.37 -11.14 -23.61
C LEU A 138 -0.69 -9.79 -23.41
N TYR A 139 -0.15 -9.22 -24.48
CA TYR A 139 0.53 -7.94 -24.48
C TYR A 139 -0.29 -6.93 -25.28
N LEU A 140 -0.74 -5.87 -24.63
CA LEU A 140 -1.58 -4.83 -25.20
C LEU A 140 -0.92 -3.48 -25.02
N LYS A 141 -0.70 -2.75 -26.10
CA LYS A 141 0.02 -1.47 -26.08
C LYS A 141 -0.74 -0.35 -26.80
N ASP A 142 -0.65 0.87 -26.29
CA ASP A 142 -1.09 2.12 -26.95
C ASP A 142 -2.59 2.22 -27.36
N TYR A 143 -3.50 1.64 -26.56
CA TYR A 143 -4.95 1.71 -26.84
C TYR A 143 -5.62 2.95 -26.25
N LEU A 144 -5.99 3.92 -27.09
CA LEU A 144 -6.56 5.21 -26.67
C LEU A 144 -7.96 5.16 -26.01
N TYR A 145 -8.65 4.02 -25.95
CA TYR A 145 -9.94 3.92 -25.25
C TYR A 145 -9.97 2.82 -24.20
N LYS A 146 -10.02 1.54 -24.60
CA LYS A 146 -10.05 0.41 -23.66
C LYS A 146 -9.05 -0.64 -24.11
N ALA A 147 -8.15 -1.12 -23.24
CA ALA A 147 -7.31 -2.26 -23.65
C ALA A 147 -8.18 -3.54 -23.73
N ILE A 148 -8.97 -3.82 -22.69
CA ILE A 148 -9.87 -4.98 -22.66
C ILE A 148 -11.26 -4.57 -22.21
N TYR A 149 -12.29 -4.95 -22.99
CA TYR A 149 -13.69 -4.72 -22.67
C TYR A 149 -14.48 -6.04 -22.70
N ILE A 150 -14.92 -6.50 -21.53
CA ILE A 150 -15.52 -7.83 -21.31
C ILE A 150 -17.00 -7.73 -20.94
N VAL A 151 -17.83 -8.41 -21.72
CA VAL A 151 -19.24 -8.71 -21.46
C VAL A 151 -19.46 -10.20 -21.17
N GLY A 152 -18.53 -11.06 -21.64
CA GLY A 152 -18.50 -12.50 -21.40
C GLY A 152 -17.54 -12.89 -20.27
N ILE A 153 -16.66 -13.88 -20.51
CA ILE A 153 -15.75 -14.41 -19.48
C ILE A 153 -14.29 -14.10 -19.86
N LEU A 154 -13.53 -13.54 -18.93
CA LEU A 154 -12.07 -13.50 -18.97
C LEU A 154 -11.52 -14.29 -17.78
N ASP A 155 -10.99 -15.48 -18.04
CA ASP A 155 -10.33 -16.32 -17.04
C ASP A 155 -8.82 -16.26 -17.21
N ASN A 156 -8.13 -15.61 -16.28
CA ASN A 156 -6.70 -15.42 -16.31
C ASN A 156 -5.94 -16.38 -15.39
N GLN A 157 -5.08 -17.20 -16.00
CA GLN A 157 -4.11 -18.06 -15.33
C GLN A 157 -2.67 -17.71 -15.71
N GLY A 158 -2.47 -16.87 -16.74
CA GLY A 158 -1.18 -16.49 -17.29
C GLY A 158 -0.85 -15.01 -17.07
N LEU A 159 -0.19 -14.39 -18.04
CA LEU A 159 0.15 -12.97 -18.00
C LEU A 159 -0.80 -12.17 -18.89
N ILE A 160 -1.38 -11.12 -18.31
CA ILE A 160 -1.97 -9.99 -19.02
C ILE A 160 -1.11 -8.78 -18.70
N ASP A 161 -0.54 -8.16 -19.73
CA ASP A 161 0.37 -7.03 -19.63
C ASP A 161 -0.15 -5.92 -20.55
N ILE A 162 -0.70 -4.88 -19.92
CA ILE A 162 -1.23 -3.70 -20.57
C ILE A 162 -0.22 -2.59 -20.35
N ASP A 163 0.62 -2.36 -21.35
CA ASP A 163 1.66 -1.35 -21.33
C ASP A 163 1.15 -0.08 -22.02
N GLY A 164 0.70 0.87 -21.22
CA GLY A 164 0.38 2.20 -21.71
C GLY A 164 1.59 3.10 -21.58
N GLU A 165 2.19 3.51 -22.69
CA GLU A 165 2.58 4.92 -22.79
C GLU A 165 1.35 5.77 -23.14
N ASN A 166 0.31 5.17 -23.76
CA ASN A 166 -0.92 5.83 -24.18
C ASN A 166 -2.19 4.96 -24.07
N VAL A 167 -2.32 4.06 -23.08
CA VAL A 167 -3.63 3.43 -22.87
C VAL A 167 -4.57 4.52 -22.34
N GLY A 168 -5.64 4.81 -23.09
CA GLY A 168 -6.53 5.93 -22.82
C GLY A 168 -7.44 5.68 -21.64
N GLU A 169 -8.76 5.72 -21.85
CA GLU A 169 -9.71 5.77 -20.74
C GLU A 169 -9.58 4.58 -19.78
N GLN A 170 -9.46 3.34 -20.24
CA GLN A 170 -9.51 2.17 -19.34
C GLN A 170 -8.52 1.05 -19.70
N GLY A 171 -7.86 0.47 -18.71
CA GLY A 171 -7.10 -0.78 -18.89
C GLY A 171 -8.05 -1.95 -19.13
N ILE A 172 -8.75 -2.39 -18.08
CA ILE A 172 -9.75 -3.47 -18.15
C ILE A 172 -11.10 -2.95 -17.68
N MET A 173 -12.15 -3.17 -18.47
CA MET A 173 -13.53 -2.92 -18.06
C MET A 173 -14.39 -4.16 -18.23
N THR A 174 -15.18 -4.47 -17.20
CA THR A 174 -16.30 -5.42 -17.31
C THR A 174 -17.62 -4.65 -17.37
N GLU A 175 -18.58 -5.11 -18.17
CA GLU A 175 -19.95 -4.58 -18.20
C GLU A 175 -21.00 -5.69 -18.28
N PHE A 176 -22.26 -5.36 -17.99
CA PHE A 176 -23.41 -6.26 -18.04
C PHE A 176 -23.18 -7.53 -17.21
N SER A 177 -23.04 -8.69 -17.85
CA SER A 177 -22.77 -9.99 -17.22
C SER A 177 -21.29 -10.39 -17.23
N GLY A 178 -20.40 -9.46 -17.57
CA GLY A 178 -18.96 -9.72 -17.69
C GLY A 178 -18.36 -10.29 -16.42
N ILE A 179 -17.62 -11.40 -16.55
CA ILE A 179 -16.91 -12.08 -15.47
C ILE A 179 -15.42 -11.95 -15.73
N LEU A 180 -14.70 -11.40 -14.75
CA LEU A 180 -13.25 -11.40 -14.70
C LEU A 180 -12.82 -12.32 -13.57
N ASN A 181 -11.94 -13.28 -13.86
CA ASN A 181 -11.33 -14.15 -12.87
C ASN A 181 -9.80 -14.07 -13.00
N ASN A 182 -9.10 -13.97 -11.87
CA ASN A 182 -7.65 -14.04 -11.84
C ASN A 182 -7.23 -15.15 -10.88
N THR A 183 -6.79 -16.28 -11.42
CA THR A 183 -6.44 -17.47 -10.63
C THR A 183 -5.09 -17.31 -9.94
N ALA A 184 -4.71 -18.29 -9.11
CA ALA A 184 -3.48 -18.24 -8.30
C ALA A 184 -2.18 -18.05 -9.09
N THR A 185 -2.14 -18.45 -10.37
CA THR A 185 -0.97 -18.25 -11.25
C THR A 185 -1.10 -17.03 -12.16
N GLY A 186 -2.28 -16.41 -12.18
CA GLY A 186 -2.58 -15.27 -13.02
C GLY A 186 -1.91 -13.99 -12.53
N THR A 187 -1.36 -13.23 -13.47
CA THR A 187 -0.81 -11.90 -13.25
C THR A 187 -1.45 -10.92 -14.22
N ILE A 188 -1.94 -9.79 -13.69
CA ILE A 188 -2.42 -8.64 -14.45
C ILE A 188 -1.51 -7.47 -14.14
N LEU A 189 -0.83 -6.95 -15.17
CA LEU A 189 -0.01 -5.74 -15.11
C LEU A 189 -0.69 -4.67 -15.96
N ILE A 190 -0.85 -3.48 -15.38
CA ILE A 190 -1.38 -2.31 -16.08
C ILE A 190 -0.44 -1.14 -15.79
N ASP A 191 0.17 -0.62 -16.85
CA ASP A 191 1.03 0.58 -16.83
C ASP A 191 0.36 1.75 -17.61
N ASN A 192 0.56 2.97 -17.11
CA ASN A 192 -0.03 4.26 -17.53
C ASN A 192 -1.33 4.21 -18.36
N THR A 193 -2.44 4.03 -17.65
CA THR A 193 -3.81 4.33 -18.12
C THR A 193 -4.16 5.81 -17.85
N GLN A 194 -4.99 6.44 -18.70
CA GLN A 194 -5.36 7.86 -18.56
C GLN A 194 -6.48 8.12 -17.55
N ASP A 195 -7.50 7.26 -17.44
CA ASP A 195 -8.64 7.50 -16.54
C ASP A 195 -8.79 6.38 -15.51
N PHE A 196 -8.93 5.12 -15.94
CA PHE A 196 -9.11 3.96 -15.07
C PHE A 196 -8.13 2.81 -15.36
N GLY A 197 -7.60 2.18 -14.31
CA GLY A 197 -6.84 0.94 -14.47
C GLY A 197 -7.78 -0.25 -14.69
N ILE A 198 -8.58 -0.59 -13.68
CA ILE A 198 -9.62 -1.62 -13.76
C ILE A 198 -10.96 -1.03 -13.30
N THR A 199 -12.02 -1.24 -14.10
CA THR A 199 -13.39 -0.88 -13.76
C THR A 199 -14.29 -2.11 -13.76
N LEU A 200 -14.90 -2.42 -12.62
CA LEU A 200 -15.88 -3.49 -12.47
C LEU A 200 -17.30 -2.93 -12.61
N ALA A 201 -17.79 -2.79 -13.85
CA ALA A 201 -19.11 -2.25 -14.17
C ALA A 201 -20.11 -3.32 -14.65
N SER A 202 -19.85 -4.59 -14.37
CA SER A 202 -20.82 -5.67 -14.56
C SER A 202 -21.64 -5.91 -13.29
N THR A 203 -22.86 -6.41 -13.41
CA THR A 203 -23.64 -6.98 -12.29
C THR A 203 -23.47 -8.50 -12.22
N GLY A 204 -22.36 -9.00 -12.77
CA GLY A 204 -22.06 -10.43 -12.85
C GLY A 204 -21.69 -11.01 -11.49
N THR A 205 -21.00 -12.15 -11.51
CA THR A 205 -20.41 -12.70 -10.28
C THR A 205 -19.31 -11.77 -9.76
N PRO A 206 -19.01 -11.82 -8.44
CA PRO A 206 -17.85 -11.11 -7.88
C PRO A 206 -16.57 -11.42 -8.66
N PHE A 207 -15.68 -10.42 -8.78
CA PHE A 207 -14.33 -10.65 -9.30
C PHE A 207 -13.47 -11.26 -8.18
N ASP A 208 -13.14 -12.54 -8.32
CA ASP A 208 -12.20 -13.21 -7.45
C ASP A 208 -10.75 -13.09 -7.96
N ASN A 209 -9.88 -12.49 -7.14
CA ASN A 209 -8.44 -12.41 -7.37
C ASN A 209 -7.66 -13.33 -6.42
N TYR A 210 -7.21 -14.47 -6.95
CA TYR A 210 -6.25 -15.37 -6.31
C TYR A 210 -4.80 -15.10 -6.76
N GLY A 211 -4.60 -14.31 -7.81
CA GLY A 211 -3.31 -14.02 -8.40
C GLY A 211 -2.72 -12.67 -7.98
N ILE A 212 -1.90 -12.10 -8.87
CA ILE A 212 -1.29 -10.78 -8.69
C ILE A 212 -1.98 -9.78 -9.63
N ILE A 213 -2.38 -8.64 -9.08
CA ILE A 213 -2.80 -7.47 -9.86
C ILE A 213 -1.86 -6.32 -9.50
N LYS A 214 -1.21 -5.74 -10.50
CA LYS A 214 -0.33 -4.58 -10.35
C LYS A 214 -0.78 -3.47 -11.29
N ILE A 215 -1.20 -2.35 -10.72
CA ILE A 215 -1.56 -1.14 -11.45
C ILE A 215 -0.54 -0.08 -11.08
N VAL A 216 0.28 0.32 -12.04
CA VAL A 216 1.23 1.42 -11.89
C VAL A 216 0.79 2.49 -12.87
N SER A 217 0.33 3.65 -12.42
CA SER A 217 -0.07 4.67 -13.40
C SER A 217 0.06 6.08 -12.87
N THR A 218 0.68 6.93 -13.68
CA THR A 218 0.94 8.33 -13.35
C THR A 218 -0.23 9.26 -13.70
N THR A 219 -1.22 8.80 -14.47
CA THR A 219 -2.28 9.66 -15.02
C THR A 219 -3.71 9.24 -14.71
N VAL A 220 -3.95 8.01 -14.23
CA VAL A 220 -5.30 7.52 -13.91
C VAL A 220 -6.04 8.43 -12.96
N ASN A 221 -7.29 8.77 -13.23
CA ASN A 221 -8.20 9.30 -12.23
C ASN A 221 -8.37 8.28 -11.09
N THR A 222 -8.90 7.09 -11.38
CA THR A 222 -9.11 6.01 -10.40
C THR A 222 -8.40 4.74 -10.83
N ALA A 223 -7.41 4.27 -10.07
CA ALA A 223 -6.64 3.09 -10.47
C ALA A 223 -7.48 1.80 -10.47
N PHE A 224 -8.30 1.59 -9.45
CA PHE A 224 -9.21 0.44 -9.35
C PHE A 224 -10.59 0.89 -8.89
N ASN A 225 -11.62 0.68 -9.71
CA ASN A 225 -12.99 1.11 -9.46
C ASN A 225 -13.94 -0.11 -9.35
N VAL A 226 -14.49 -0.32 -8.16
CA VAL A 226 -15.49 -1.37 -7.84
C VAL A 226 -16.88 -0.74 -7.91
N PHE A 227 -17.49 -0.74 -9.11
CA PHE A 227 -18.65 0.09 -9.42
C PHE A 227 -20.01 -0.65 -9.37
N LEU A 228 -20.16 -1.75 -10.11
CA LEU A 228 -21.41 -2.54 -10.20
C LEU A 228 -21.25 -4.02 -9.82
N SER A 229 -20.01 -4.50 -9.62
CA SER A 229 -19.71 -5.84 -9.10
C SER A 229 -18.96 -5.76 -7.77
N ASP A 230 -18.93 -6.87 -7.05
CA ASP A 230 -18.11 -7.04 -5.85
C ASP A 230 -16.70 -7.51 -6.22
N PHE A 231 -15.74 -7.33 -5.31
CA PHE A 231 -14.35 -7.74 -5.49
C PHE A 231 -13.82 -8.49 -4.28
N ASN A 232 -13.30 -9.69 -4.50
CA ASN A 232 -12.69 -10.52 -3.47
C ASN A 232 -11.19 -10.66 -3.74
N ASN A 233 -10.36 -10.09 -2.87
CA ASN A 233 -8.91 -10.21 -2.94
C ASN A 233 -8.40 -11.31 -2.00
N TYR A 234 -7.92 -12.41 -2.58
CA TYR A 234 -7.34 -13.54 -1.86
C TYR A 234 -5.81 -13.56 -1.86
N ASN A 235 -5.16 -12.76 -2.70
CA ASN A 235 -3.70 -12.74 -2.81
C ASN A 235 -3.15 -11.32 -2.84
N TYR A 236 -2.84 -10.74 -4.00
CA TYR A 236 -2.16 -9.44 -4.02
C TYR A 236 -2.76 -8.45 -5.01
N LEU A 237 -3.10 -7.27 -4.50
CA LEU A 237 -3.41 -6.07 -5.27
C LEU A 237 -2.40 -4.98 -4.91
N TYR A 238 -1.64 -4.53 -5.89
CA TYR A 238 -0.72 -3.41 -5.78
C TYR A 238 -1.17 -2.27 -6.69
N ILE A 239 -1.36 -1.10 -6.10
CA ILE A 239 -1.69 0.14 -6.79
C ILE A 239 -0.59 1.13 -6.45
N ASN A 240 0.10 1.63 -7.47
CA ASN A 240 1.09 2.69 -7.32
C ASN A 240 0.81 3.79 -8.31
N GLY A 241 0.11 4.83 -7.85
CA GLY A 241 -0.47 5.84 -8.71
C GLY A 241 -1.98 6.02 -8.51
N GLY A 242 -2.55 6.96 -9.24
CA GLY A 242 -3.88 7.53 -8.96
C GLY A 242 -3.80 9.04 -8.84
N THR A 243 -4.20 9.78 -9.86
CA THR A 243 -4.35 11.25 -9.81
C THR A 243 -5.49 11.66 -8.87
N SER A 244 -6.53 10.84 -8.73
CA SER A 244 -7.68 11.12 -7.86
C SER A 244 -7.91 10.05 -6.81
N ILE A 245 -8.01 8.77 -7.16
CA ILE A 245 -8.32 7.69 -6.20
C ILE A 245 -7.48 6.44 -6.52
N GLY A 246 -6.87 5.82 -5.50
CA GLY A 246 -6.23 4.51 -5.66
C GLY A 246 -7.28 3.41 -5.84
N LEU A 247 -8.05 3.14 -4.78
CA LEU A 247 -9.16 2.18 -4.78
C LEU A 247 -10.49 2.86 -4.43
N ASP A 248 -11.47 2.77 -5.32
CA ASP A 248 -12.83 3.29 -5.11
C ASP A 248 -13.82 2.14 -4.95
N VAL A 249 -14.55 2.11 -3.83
CA VAL A 249 -15.60 1.13 -3.53
C VAL A 249 -16.94 1.83 -3.58
N PHE A 250 -17.70 1.64 -4.65
CA PHE A 250 -18.92 2.39 -4.89
C PHE A 250 -20.11 1.90 -4.04
N LEU A 251 -21.20 2.68 -4.04
CA LEU A 251 -22.41 2.39 -3.29
C LEU A 251 -22.95 0.97 -3.59
N ASP A 252 -23.40 0.29 -2.54
CA ASP A 252 -23.96 -1.07 -2.58
C ASP A 252 -23.00 -2.13 -3.16
N ARG A 253 -21.69 -1.86 -3.12
CA ARG A 253 -20.64 -2.81 -3.51
C ARG A 253 -19.80 -3.23 -2.33
N THR A 254 -19.32 -4.46 -2.42
CA THR A 254 -18.49 -5.07 -1.40
C THR A 254 -17.09 -5.33 -1.92
N VAL A 255 -16.09 -4.96 -1.12
CA VAL A 255 -14.73 -5.48 -1.25
C VAL A 255 -14.39 -6.34 -0.05
N THR A 256 -14.01 -7.60 -0.29
CA THR A 256 -13.50 -8.50 0.75
C THR A 256 -12.01 -8.74 0.55
N ASN A 257 -11.19 -8.34 1.51
CA ASN A 257 -9.75 -8.59 1.50
C ASN A 257 -9.35 -9.67 2.51
N THR A 258 -8.85 -10.79 2.00
CA THR A 258 -8.18 -11.84 2.80
C THR A 258 -6.68 -11.93 2.50
N GLY A 259 -6.22 -11.33 1.41
CA GLY A 259 -4.82 -11.19 1.03
C GLY A 259 -4.23 -9.83 1.40
N LYS A 260 -3.40 -9.27 0.52
CA LYS A 260 -2.73 -7.98 0.70
C LYS A 260 -3.18 -6.98 -0.35
N ILE A 261 -3.55 -5.78 0.10
CA ILE A 261 -3.79 -4.60 -0.74
C ILE A 261 -2.75 -3.56 -0.35
N ASN A 262 -1.96 -3.10 -1.31
CA ASN A 262 -0.99 -2.01 -1.12
C ASN A 262 -1.31 -0.89 -2.09
N ILE A 263 -1.58 0.29 -1.56
CA ILE A 263 -1.88 1.51 -2.32
C ILE A 263 -0.80 2.53 -1.98
N SER A 264 -0.06 2.99 -2.99
CA SER A 264 0.97 4.01 -2.84
C SER A 264 0.87 5.14 -3.85
N SER A 265 1.37 6.32 -3.47
CA SER A 265 1.72 7.42 -4.39
C SER A 265 0.57 7.94 -5.24
N THR A 266 -0.57 8.25 -4.62
CA THR A 266 -1.61 9.02 -5.30
C THR A 266 -1.17 10.49 -5.42
N ALA A 267 -1.61 11.18 -6.47
CA ALA A 267 -1.22 12.58 -6.71
C ALA A 267 -1.63 13.48 -5.55
N ASN A 268 -1.04 14.68 -5.47
CA ASN A 268 -1.15 15.58 -4.32
C ASN A 268 -2.57 15.86 -3.79
N THR A 269 -3.60 15.76 -4.63
CA THR A 269 -5.02 16.00 -4.27
C THR A 269 -5.86 14.72 -4.20
N GLY A 270 -5.26 13.55 -4.45
CA GLY A 270 -5.97 12.29 -4.50
C GLY A 270 -6.18 11.63 -3.13
N LYS A 271 -7.04 10.62 -3.11
CA LYS A 271 -7.29 9.72 -1.98
C LYS A 271 -6.58 8.40 -2.23
N GLY A 272 -5.97 7.80 -1.21
CA GLY A 272 -5.51 6.42 -1.33
C GLY A 272 -6.69 5.48 -1.58
N MET A 273 -7.72 5.60 -0.76
CA MET A 273 -8.91 4.78 -0.82
C MET A 273 -10.17 5.58 -0.51
N ASN A 274 -11.24 5.31 -1.25
CA ASN A 274 -12.58 5.87 -1.04
C ASN A 274 -13.58 4.72 -0.87
N VAL A 275 -14.28 4.69 0.27
CA VAL A 275 -15.24 3.64 0.62
C VAL A 275 -16.63 4.23 0.70
N LEU A 276 -17.41 4.12 -0.37
CA LEU A 276 -18.82 4.50 -0.42
C LEU A 276 -19.75 3.30 -0.15
N GLY A 277 -19.30 2.08 -0.45
CA GLY A 277 -19.98 0.81 -0.13
C GLY A 277 -19.40 0.12 1.12
N GLU A 278 -19.18 -1.19 1.05
CA GLU A 278 -18.69 -2.01 2.16
C GLU A 278 -17.26 -2.52 1.89
N PHE A 279 -16.36 -2.36 2.85
CA PHE A 279 -15.02 -2.93 2.80
C PHE A 279 -14.75 -3.80 4.03
N TYR A 280 -14.50 -5.09 3.79
CA TYR A 280 -14.18 -6.08 4.82
C TYR A 280 -12.70 -6.48 4.72
N ASN A 281 -11.89 -6.03 5.67
CA ASN A 281 -10.53 -6.54 5.84
C ASN A 281 -10.54 -7.71 6.81
N MET A 282 -10.49 -8.94 6.30
CA MET A 282 -10.57 -10.15 7.11
C MET A 282 -9.32 -10.32 7.99
N SER A 283 -9.34 -11.27 8.93
CA SER A 283 -8.25 -11.44 9.91
C SER A 283 -6.88 -11.76 9.31
N SER A 284 -6.84 -12.35 8.12
CA SER A 284 -5.60 -12.56 7.35
C SER A 284 -5.25 -11.40 6.42
N GLY A 285 -6.16 -10.44 6.26
CA GLY A 285 -6.07 -9.31 5.35
C GLY A 285 -5.08 -8.25 5.82
N GLU A 286 -4.23 -7.78 4.91
CA GLU A 286 -3.37 -6.62 5.09
C GLU A 286 -3.78 -5.51 4.11
N LEU A 287 -4.10 -4.33 4.64
CA LEU A 287 -4.31 -3.11 3.87
C LEU A 287 -3.23 -2.10 4.23
N LEU A 288 -2.39 -1.75 3.27
CA LEU A 288 -1.38 -0.70 3.39
C LEU A 288 -1.75 0.44 2.45
N VAL A 289 -1.98 1.64 3.00
CA VAL A 289 -2.19 2.87 2.24
C VAL A 289 -1.08 3.85 2.61
N GLN A 290 -0.21 4.19 1.67
CA GLN A 290 0.97 5.01 1.95
C GLN A 290 1.17 6.11 0.92
N ASN A 291 1.74 7.25 1.33
CA ASN A 291 2.10 8.34 0.41
C ASN A 291 0.94 8.79 -0.48
N SER A 292 -0.27 8.80 0.06
CA SER A 292 -1.44 9.29 -0.65
C SER A 292 -1.42 10.83 -0.75
N GLY A 293 -2.27 11.37 -1.62
CA GLY A 293 -2.51 12.80 -1.76
C GLY A 293 -3.11 13.47 -0.53
N GLU A 294 -4.28 14.05 -0.73
CA GLU A 294 -5.01 14.75 0.32
C GLU A 294 -5.40 13.80 1.46
N LEU A 295 -5.99 12.65 1.11
CA LEU A 295 -6.53 11.69 2.07
C LEU A 295 -5.88 10.31 1.94
N GLY A 296 -5.69 9.60 3.06
CA GLY A 296 -5.34 8.18 3.06
C GLY A 296 -6.56 7.32 2.70
N ILE A 297 -7.43 7.13 3.67
CA ILE A 297 -8.70 6.41 3.54
C ILE A 297 -9.84 7.37 3.90
N GLU A 298 -10.82 7.49 3.02
CA GLU A 298 -12.10 8.13 3.32
C GLU A 298 -13.22 7.08 3.32
N ILE A 299 -13.94 6.98 4.43
CA ILE A 299 -15.19 6.22 4.53
C ILE A 299 -16.32 7.23 4.31
N GLY A 300 -16.95 7.18 3.14
CA GLY A 300 -18.02 8.10 2.74
C GLY A 300 -19.30 7.94 3.55
N TRP A 301 -20.29 8.81 3.30
CA TRP A 301 -21.54 8.89 4.07
C TRP A 301 -22.42 7.62 4.07
N ASN A 302 -22.25 6.74 3.09
CA ASN A 302 -22.93 5.44 3.06
C ASN A 302 -21.94 4.27 3.23
N GLY A 303 -20.66 4.60 3.45
CA GLY A 303 -19.59 3.63 3.50
C GLY A 303 -19.49 2.92 4.84
N THR A 304 -19.06 1.67 4.80
CA THR A 304 -18.69 0.92 6.01
C THR A 304 -17.35 0.26 5.80
N LEU A 305 -16.42 0.46 6.73
CA LEU A 305 -15.18 -0.31 6.80
C LEU A 305 -15.22 -1.20 8.04
N GLN A 306 -15.14 -2.51 7.85
CA GLN A 306 -14.96 -3.47 8.92
C GLN A 306 -13.55 -4.08 8.85
N ASN A 307 -12.77 -3.91 9.91
CA ASN A 307 -11.41 -4.44 9.99
C ASN A 307 -11.27 -5.52 11.06
N LEU A 308 -10.90 -6.71 10.64
CA LEU A 308 -10.48 -7.86 11.46
C LEU A 308 -8.97 -8.12 11.34
N GLY A 309 -8.31 -7.58 10.32
CA GLY A 309 -6.91 -7.80 9.97
C GLY A 309 -5.99 -6.64 10.36
N LEU A 310 -5.00 -6.36 9.51
CA LEU A 310 -4.07 -5.24 9.65
C LEU A 310 -4.39 -4.14 8.64
N VAL A 311 -4.62 -2.92 9.11
CA VAL A 311 -4.68 -1.69 8.31
C VAL A 311 -3.54 -0.78 8.76
N THR A 312 -2.72 -0.33 7.81
CA THR A 312 -1.68 0.68 8.05
C THR A 312 -1.88 1.82 7.07
N ILE A 313 -1.97 3.03 7.59
CA ILE A 313 -2.11 4.26 6.81
C ILE A 313 -0.92 5.15 7.13
N SER A 314 -0.14 5.53 6.12
CA SER A 314 1.02 6.40 6.32
C SER A 314 1.22 7.40 5.19
N GLY A 315 2.04 8.44 5.41
CA GLY A 315 2.53 9.25 4.30
C GLY A 315 1.55 10.18 3.58
N SER A 316 0.29 10.31 4.02
CA SER A 316 -0.66 11.20 3.34
C SER A 316 -0.15 12.65 3.32
N MET A 317 0.01 13.22 2.14
CA MET A 317 0.57 14.57 1.95
C MET A 317 -0.35 15.68 2.48
N GLY A 318 -1.67 15.49 2.38
CA GLY A 318 -2.68 16.36 3.00
C GLY A 318 -2.76 16.21 4.52
N ASN A 319 -2.01 15.26 5.11
CA ASN A 319 -1.97 14.97 6.54
C ASN A 319 -3.33 14.57 7.14
N ILE A 320 -4.24 14.03 6.33
CA ILE A 320 -5.49 13.41 6.80
C ILE A 320 -5.49 11.92 6.36
N PRO A 321 -4.75 11.06 7.08
CA PRO A 321 -4.72 9.63 6.80
C PRO A 321 -6.10 8.96 6.85
N LEU A 322 -6.97 9.31 7.81
CA LEU A 322 -8.25 8.62 7.99
C LEU A 322 -9.39 9.61 8.22
N THR A 323 -10.38 9.56 7.33
CA THR A 323 -11.65 10.29 7.47
C THR A 323 -12.80 9.29 7.56
N VAL A 324 -13.61 9.41 8.61
CA VAL A 324 -14.78 8.55 8.86
C VAL A 324 -16.04 9.41 8.80
N LEU A 325 -16.76 9.36 7.68
CA LEU A 325 -18.03 10.07 7.49
C LEU A 325 -19.25 9.22 7.86
N ASN A 326 -19.10 7.90 7.84
CA ASN A 326 -20.13 6.95 8.26
C ASN A 326 -19.55 5.93 9.25
N THR A 327 -19.45 4.64 8.92
CA THR A 327 -19.17 3.60 9.93
C THR A 327 -17.78 2.97 9.77
N LEU A 328 -17.02 2.95 10.85
CA LEU A 328 -15.78 2.17 10.99
C LEU A 328 -15.95 1.19 12.17
N VAL A 329 -15.89 -0.11 11.88
CA VAL A 329 -15.87 -1.17 12.90
C VAL A 329 -14.48 -1.82 12.91
N ASN A 330 -13.83 -1.84 14.06
CA ASN A 330 -12.50 -2.42 14.21
C ASN A 330 -12.45 -3.50 15.29
N GLU A 331 -12.07 -4.70 14.87
CA GLU A 331 -11.71 -5.87 15.69
C GLU A 331 -10.25 -6.29 15.47
N GLY A 332 -9.57 -5.71 14.46
CA GLY A 332 -8.17 -5.94 14.13
C GLY A 332 -7.25 -4.80 14.56
N ASN A 333 -6.18 -4.58 13.81
CA ASN A 333 -5.20 -3.52 14.07
C ASN A 333 -5.28 -2.41 13.02
N ILE A 334 -5.43 -1.16 13.46
CA ILE A 334 -5.35 0.04 12.62
C ILE A 334 -4.20 0.89 13.12
N ASN A 335 -3.19 1.11 12.28
CA ASN A 335 -2.06 1.98 12.55
C ASN A 335 -2.11 3.21 11.63
N VAL A 336 -2.16 4.40 12.21
CA VAL A 336 -2.19 5.67 11.50
C VAL A 336 -0.89 6.45 11.79
N ILE A 337 -0.06 6.61 10.76
CA ILE A 337 1.30 7.17 10.89
C ILE A 337 1.43 8.41 10.01
N ALA A 338 1.38 9.62 10.58
CA ALA A 338 1.73 10.81 9.81
C ALA A 338 3.23 10.87 9.53
N THR A 339 3.56 11.38 8.35
CA THR A 339 4.93 11.67 7.90
C THR A 339 5.40 13.06 8.28
N ASN A 340 4.50 13.99 8.60
CA ASN A 340 4.88 15.36 8.96
C ASN A 340 4.36 15.73 10.36
N THR A 341 5.24 15.66 11.35
CA THR A 341 4.94 16.02 12.75
C THR A 341 4.90 17.53 12.99
N THR A 342 5.32 18.34 12.01
CA THR A 342 5.51 19.79 12.22
C THR A 342 4.25 20.64 12.02
N SER A 343 3.16 20.05 11.53
CA SER A 343 1.94 20.78 11.22
C SER A 343 0.76 20.29 12.07
N PRO A 344 -0.15 21.17 12.54
CA PRO A 344 -1.21 20.84 13.50
C PRO A 344 -2.35 19.96 12.94
N TYR A 345 -2.10 19.19 11.88
CA TYR A 345 -3.13 18.46 11.15
C TYR A 345 -3.68 17.26 11.93
N PHE A 346 -4.94 16.95 11.61
CA PHE A 346 -5.72 15.90 12.23
C PHE A 346 -5.51 14.59 11.49
N GLN A 347 -5.15 13.54 12.22
CA GLN A 347 -4.87 12.24 11.62
C GLN A 347 -6.10 11.38 11.40
N ILE A 348 -7.04 11.49 12.34
CA ILE A 348 -8.33 10.83 12.29
C ILE A 348 -9.36 11.94 12.41
N ILE A 349 -10.18 12.10 11.38
CA ILE A 349 -11.33 12.99 11.39
C ILE A 349 -12.59 12.13 11.43
N ASN A 350 -13.35 12.22 12.52
CA ASN A 350 -14.58 11.47 12.69
C ASN A 350 -15.81 12.38 12.66
N TYR A 351 -16.65 12.18 11.64
CA TYR A 351 -17.99 12.76 11.50
C TYR A 351 -19.10 11.73 11.72
N GLY A 352 -18.78 10.43 11.63
CA GLY A 352 -19.71 9.31 11.76
C GLY A 352 -19.48 8.51 13.05
N PHE A 353 -19.47 7.18 12.94
CA PHE A 353 -19.36 6.25 14.06
C PHE A 353 -18.10 5.39 13.94
N ILE A 354 -17.26 5.41 14.98
CA ILE A 354 -16.13 4.51 15.13
C ILE A 354 -16.42 3.56 16.29
N GLU A 355 -16.49 2.28 16.01
CA GLU A 355 -16.61 1.21 17.01
C GLU A 355 -15.32 0.39 17.04
N ASN A 356 -14.54 0.53 18.11
CA ASN A 356 -13.36 -0.31 18.33
C ASN A 356 -13.71 -1.41 19.33
N HIS A 357 -13.99 -2.61 18.84
CA HIS A 357 -14.40 -3.77 19.63
C HIS A 357 -13.30 -4.25 20.57
N SER A 358 -13.64 -5.15 21.50
CA SER A 358 -12.76 -5.59 22.59
C SER A 358 -11.35 -6.04 22.17
N CYS A 359 -11.20 -6.68 21.00
CA CYS A 359 -9.92 -7.13 20.47
C CYS A 359 -9.30 -6.17 19.46
N GLY A 360 -10.01 -5.10 19.09
CA GLY A 360 -9.52 -4.09 18.17
C GLY A 360 -8.47 -3.19 18.82
N ASN A 361 -7.48 -2.81 18.03
CA ASN A 361 -6.46 -1.83 18.41
C ASN A 361 -6.34 -0.73 17.36
N ILE A 362 -6.48 0.52 17.80
CA ILE A 362 -6.27 1.72 17.00
C ILE A 362 -5.08 2.47 17.58
N SER A 363 -4.03 2.67 16.77
CA SER A 363 -2.87 3.46 17.16
C SER A 363 -2.62 4.58 16.17
N HIS A 364 -2.38 5.80 16.66
CA HIS A 364 -2.08 6.96 15.83
C HIS A 364 -1.00 7.85 16.46
N ASN A 365 -0.23 8.61 15.66
CA ASN A 365 0.89 9.43 16.14
C ASN A 365 0.68 10.96 16.04
N GLY A 366 -0.55 11.41 15.87
CA GLY A 366 -0.93 12.82 15.75
C GLY A 366 -2.36 13.04 16.22
N LYS A 367 -2.93 14.23 15.93
CA LYS A 367 -4.17 14.66 16.59
C LYS A 367 -5.39 13.85 16.14
N LEU A 368 -6.20 13.41 17.10
CA LEU A 368 -7.57 12.98 16.85
C LEU A 368 -8.50 14.20 16.79
N TYR A 369 -9.39 14.24 15.80
CA TYR A 369 -10.46 15.22 15.72
C TYR A 369 -11.82 14.57 15.57
N VAL A 370 -12.59 14.57 16.65
CA VAL A 370 -13.99 14.13 16.65
C VAL A 370 -14.87 15.37 16.59
N ILE A 371 -15.74 15.47 15.59
CA ILE A 371 -16.57 16.66 15.35
C ILE A 371 -17.96 16.44 15.98
N ASN A 372 -18.75 17.51 16.16
CA ASN A 372 -20.01 17.53 16.92
C ASN A 372 -20.98 16.34 16.72
N THR A 373 -21.02 15.72 15.54
CA THR A 373 -21.90 14.58 15.22
C THR A 373 -21.21 13.23 15.31
N GLY A 374 -19.88 13.22 15.43
CA GLY A 374 -19.09 12.00 15.48
C GLY A 374 -19.21 11.31 16.83
N GLU A 375 -19.29 9.99 16.78
CA GLU A 375 -19.37 9.10 17.93
C GLU A 375 -18.20 8.11 17.88
N VAL A 376 -17.51 7.92 19.00
CA VAL A 376 -16.46 6.92 19.19
C VAL A 376 -16.84 6.04 20.37
N LEU A 377 -16.98 4.74 20.14
CA LEU A 377 -17.13 3.71 21.16
C LEU A 377 -15.86 2.84 21.16
N ASN A 378 -15.03 3.00 22.19
CA ASN A 378 -13.81 2.22 22.36
C ASN A 378 -13.99 1.15 23.44
N GLN A 379 -14.11 -0.11 23.04
CA GLN A 379 -14.11 -1.29 23.91
C GLN A 379 -12.77 -2.04 23.90
N GLY A 380 -11.97 -1.82 22.86
CA GLY A 380 -10.62 -2.39 22.70
C GLY A 380 -9.52 -1.47 23.21
N TYR A 381 -8.48 -1.34 22.41
CA TYR A 381 -7.26 -0.63 22.75
C TYR A 381 -7.09 0.58 21.83
N TRP A 382 -6.88 1.76 22.40
CA TRP A 382 -6.67 2.98 21.64
C TRP A 382 -5.43 3.69 22.15
N THR A 383 -4.44 3.94 21.28
CA THR A 383 -3.18 4.60 21.64
C THR A 383 -2.92 5.83 20.77
N SER A 384 -2.75 6.99 21.40
CA SER A 384 -2.32 8.22 20.75
C SER A 384 -0.90 8.60 21.17
N TRP A 385 0.03 8.61 20.22
CA TRP A 385 1.44 8.97 20.44
C TRP A 385 1.72 10.46 20.22
N ASN A 386 0.69 11.28 20.12
CA ASN A 386 0.81 12.70 19.90
C ASN A 386 1.18 13.46 21.18
N THR A 387 1.85 14.60 21.05
CA THR A 387 2.12 15.55 22.14
C THR A 387 1.15 16.74 22.15
N GLY A 388 0.45 16.99 21.04
CA GLY A 388 -0.52 18.07 20.91
C GLY A 388 -1.90 17.71 21.50
N THR A 389 -2.77 18.69 21.67
CA THR A 389 -4.14 18.44 22.15
C THR A 389 -5.01 17.85 21.05
N ASP A 390 -5.61 16.70 21.32
CA ASP A 390 -6.76 16.19 20.55
C ASP A 390 -7.96 17.13 20.72
N ILE A 391 -8.84 17.14 19.73
CA ILE A 391 -10.07 17.94 19.76
C ILE A 391 -11.25 16.97 19.66
N ASN A 392 -12.17 17.05 20.63
CA ASN A 392 -13.41 16.31 20.57
C ASN A 392 -14.55 17.26 20.88
N LEU A 393 -15.38 17.47 19.86
CA LEU A 393 -16.60 18.22 19.96
C LEU A 393 -17.84 17.31 19.91
N GLY A 394 -17.65 16.01 19.63
CA GLY A 394 -18.67 14.97 19.61
C GLY A 394 -18.68 14.09 20.87
N PHE A 395 -19.06 12.82 20.71
CA PHE A 395 -19.13 11.85 21.81
C PHE A 395 -17.98 10.85 21.73
N PHE A 396 -17.27 10.66 22.84
CA PHE A 396 -16.26 9.61 22.98
C PHE A 396 -16.54 8.84 24.26
N GLU A 397 -16.89 7.56 24.13
CA GLU A 397 -17.03 6.61 25.21
C GLU A 397 -15.90 5.59 25.20
N ASN A 398 -15.21 5.48 26.33
CA ASN A 398 -14.15 4.49 26.54
C ASN A 398 -14.60 3.45 27.57
N GLU A 399 -14.86 2.23 27.11
CA GLU A 399 -15.06 1.02 27.92
C GLU A 399 -13.82 0.11 27.95
N GLY A 400 -12.89 0.35 27.03
CA GLY A 400 -11.66 -0.40 26.81
C GLY A 400 -10.46 0.19 27.56
N VAL A 401 -9.34 0.27 26.84
CA VAL A 401 -8.12 0.94 27.30
C VAL A 401 -7.76 2.08 26.35
N LEU A 402 -7.58 3.27 26.92
CA LEU A 402 -7.19 4.47 26.22
C LEU A 402 -5.82 4.94 26.72
N ALA A 403 -4.83 5.05 25.84
CA ALA A 403 -3.47 5.41 26.21
C ALA A 403 -2.94 6.65 25.48
N TYR A 404 -2.35 7.56 26.25
CA TYR A 404 -1.81 8.83 25.78
C TYR A 404 -0.47 9.13 26.47
N PRO A 405 0.62 8.46 26.09
CA PRO A 405 1.88 8.53 26.83
C PRO A 405 2.56 9.91 26.84
N TYR A 406 2.16 10.87 26.01
CA TYR A 406 2.86 12.17 25.89
C TYR A 406 1.98 13.42 26.05
N GLY A 407 0.76 13.27 26.55
CA GLY A 407 -0.19 14.38 26.65
C GLY A 407 -1.46 13.95 27.37
N SER A 408 -2.55 14.68 27.22
CA SER A 408 -3.78 14.39 27.97
C SER A 408 -5.02 14.60 27.11
N PHE A 409 -6.09 13.90 27.49
CA PHE A 409 -7.43 14.13 26.92
C PHE A 409 -8.18 15.27 27.62
N ASN A 410 -7.48 16.16 28.34
CA ASN A 410 -8.12 17.14 29.23
C ASN A 410 -9.04 18.16 28.53
N ASN A 411 -8.93 18.30 27.21
CA ASN A 411 -9.80 19.17 26.40
C ASN A 411 -10.87 18.39 25.60
N VAL A 412 -11.00 17.10 25.85
CA VAL A 412 -11.86 16.15 25.14
C VAL A 412 -12.83 15.57 26.17
N SER A 413 -14.13 15.76 26.01
CA SER A 413 -15.12 15.09 26.85
C SER A 413 -15.14 13.60 26.55
N VAL A 414 -14.37 12.82 27.33
CA VAL A 414 -14.37 11.35 27.28
C VAL A 414 -15.20 10.83 28.44
N SER A 415 -16.28 10.09 28.13
CA SER A 415 -16.96 9.26 29.11
C SER A 415 -16.12 8.01 29.34
N ASN A 416 -15.44 7.91 30.49
CA ASN A 416 -14.50 6.83 30.78
C ASN A 416 -15.08 5.81 31.75
N SER A 417 -15.44 4.64 31.22
CA SER A 417 -15.82 3.44 31.97
C SER A 417 -14.67 2.43 32.08
N GLY A 418 -13.67 2.49 31.20
CA GLY A 418 -12.50 1.60 31.17
C GLY A 418 -11.22 2.15 31.81
N TYR A 419 -10.05 1.74 31.32
CA TYR A 419 -8.74 2.29 31.76
C TYR A 419 -8.32 3.46 30.89
N LYS A 420 -7.73 4.48 31.52
CA LYS A 420 -7.09 5.59 30.84
C LYS A 420 -5.66 5.78 31.37
N PHE A 421 -4.70 5.81 30.45
CA PHE A 421 -3.28 6.00 30.71
C PHE A 421 -2.93 7.42 30.29
N GLU A 422 -2.63 8.26 31.28
CA GLU A 422 -2.11 9.61 31.10
C GLU A 422 -0.69 9.68 31.65
N PRO A 423 0.15 10.62 31.18
CA PRO A 423 1.49 10.78 31.68
C PRO A 423 1.43 11.07 33.18
N ILE A 424 2.27 10.36 33.93
CA ILE A 424 2.45 10.66 35.34
C ILE A 424 3.27 11.95 35.43
N SER A 425 2.65 12.96 36.04
CA SER A 425 3.30 14.22 36.34
C SER A 425 4.13 14.12 37.62
N GLY A 426 5.29 14.75 37.62
CA GLY A 426 6.24 14.69 38.74
C GLY A 426 7.23 13.53 38.65
N ALA A 427 8.17 13.50 39.58
CA ALA A 427 9.20 12.47 39.63
C ALA A 427 8.60 11.14 40.09
N ALA A 428 8.70 10.12 39.24
CA ALA A 428 8.48 8.74 39.64
C ALA A 428 9.80 8.16 40.13
N CYS A 429 9.76 7.44 41.24
CA CYS A 429 10.96 7.05 41.96
C CYS A 429 11.12 5.54 42.07
N LEU A 430 12.36 5.07 41.97
CA LEU A 430 12.69 3.67 42.17
C LEU A 430 12.21 3.20 43.54
N ASN A 431 11.51 2.06 43.58
CA ASN A 431 10.91 1.49 44.80
C ASN A 431 9.87 2.39 45.51
N SER A 432 9.59 3.59 45.00
CA SER A 432 8.49 4.39 45.51
C SER A 432 7.17 3.83 44.98
N THR A 433 6.12 4.04 45.76
CA THR A 433 4.77 3.71 45.32
C THR A 433 4.24 4.87 44.50
N ILE A 434 3.99 4.63 43.22
CA ILE A 434 3.25 5.58 42.38
C ILE A 434 1.77 5.28 42.60
N TYR A 435 1.10 6.20 43.29
CA TYR A 435 -0.33 6.13 43.57
C TYR A 435 -1.13 6.61 42.36
N ASP A 436 -2.31 6.05 42.20
CA ASP A 436 -3.24 6.40 41.14
C ASP A 436 -2.60 6.37 39.74
N ALA A 437 -1.75 5.36 39.51
CA ALA A 437 -0.91 5.28 38.31
C ALA A 437 -1.74 5.23 37.01
N LEU A 438 -2.99 4.74 37.09
CA LEU A 438 -3.94 4.71 35.98
C LEU A 438 -5.23 5.45 36.38
N VAL A 439 -5.90 6.10 35.44
CA VAL A 439 -7.24 6.65 35.68
C VAL A 439 -8.27 5.52 35.45
N LEU A 440 -8.88 5.06 36.54
CA LEU A 440 -9.82 3.93 36.52
C LEU A 440 -11.26 4.43 36.33
N GLY A 441 -11.96 3.89 35.32
CA GLY A 441 -13.39 4.05 35.14
C GLY A 441 -14.22 3.10 36.02
N SER A 442 -15.54 3.26 35.97
CA SER A 442 -16.49 2.48 36.77
C SER A 442 -16.54 0.98 36.44
N ASN A 443 -16.13 0.58 35.23
CA ASN A 443 -16.23 -0.77 34.69
C ASN A 443 -14.88 -1.26 34.14
N ALA A 444 -13.77 -0.91 34.80
CA ALA A 444 -12.43 -1.33 34.45
C ALA A 444 -12.26 -2.86 34.62
N ASN A 445 -12.62 -3.62 33.58
CA ASN A 445 -12.67 -5.09 33.58
C ASN A 445 -11.40 -5.75 32.99
N GLN A 446 -10.41 -4.97 32.58
CA GLN A 446 -9.15 -5.43 32.04
C GLN A 446 -8.16 -5.80 33.18
N THR A 447 -7.31 -6.79 32.94
CA THR A 447 -6.28 -7.26 33.88
C THR A 447 -4.90 -6.81 33.41
N VAL A 448 -4.14 -6.17 34.29
CA VAL A 448 -2.71 -5.91 34.07
C VAL A 448 -1.95 -7.18 34.40
N LEU A 449 -1.32 -7.81 33.40
CA LEU A 449 -0.53 -9.02 33.56
C LEU A 449 0.88 -8.71 34.10
N ASN A 450 1.56 -7.74 33.47
CA ASN A 450 2.93 -7.33 33.81
C ASN A 450 3.22 -5.90 33.32
N VAL A 451 4.34 -5.33 33.80
CA VAL A 451 4.86 -4.02 33.38
C VAL A 451 6.28 -4.17 32.86
N TYR A 452 6.55 -3.71 31.65
CA TYR A 452 7.81 -3.90 30.93
C TYR A 452 8.50 -2.58 30.60
N THR A 453 9.81 -2.63 30.41
CA THR A 453 10.64 -1.46 30.03
C THR A 453 10.66 -1.21 28.52
N ASP A 454 10.28 -2.21 27.72
CA ASP A 454 10.26 -2.12 26.27
C ASP A 454 8.95 -2.65 25.69
N GLY A 455 8.68 -2.22 24.46
CA GLY A 455 7.53 -2.72 23.73
C GLY A 455 7.67 -4.19 23.32
N LYS A 456 8.79 -4.87 23.51
CA LYS A 456 8.99 -6.27 23.06
C LYS A 456 8.80 -7.31 24.17
N TYR A 457 8.46 -6.88 25.38
CA TYR A 457 8.29 -7.73 26.57
C TYR A 457 9.58 -8.41 27.05
N ASN A 458 10.76 -7.83 26.81
CA ASN A 458 12.00 -8.52 27.18
C ASN A 458 12.34 -8.38 28.66
N THR A 459 12.08 -7.21 29.22
CA THR A 459 12.54 -6.83 30.57
C THR A 459 11.39 -6.26 31.38
N ILE A 460 11.15 -6.85 32.55
CA ILE A 460 10.13 -6.38 33.50
C ILE A 460 10.63 -5.08 34.13
N GLY A 461 9.85 -4.01 33.97
CA GLY A 461 10.14 -2.67 34.54
C GLY A 461 9.45 -2.41 35.88
N GLY A 462 8.56 -3.30 36.32
CA GLY A 462 7.88 -3.14 37.59
C GLY A 462 6.74 -4.10 37.81
N SER A 463 5.91 -3.80 38.81
CA SER A 463 4.67 -4.51 39.09
C SER A 463 3.54 -3.52 39.35
N TYR A 464 2.31 -3.91 39.01
CA TYR A 464 1.12 -3.09 39.24
C TYR A 464 0.11 -3.85 40.10
N LEU A 465 -0.37 -3.19 41.15
CA LEU A 465 -1.36 -3.71 42.08
C LEU A 465 -2.73 -3.07 41.82
N ALA A 466 -3.56 -3.75 41.02
CA ALA A 466 -4.86 -3.25 40.56
C ALA A 466 -5.83 -2.91 41.71
N SER A 467 -5.82 -3.69 42.79
CA SER A 467 -6.73 -3.47 43.95
C SER A 467 -6.54 -2.14 44.65
N SER A 468 -5.37 -1.51 44.48
CA SER A 468 -5.05 -0.22 45.08
C SER A 468 -4.56 0.83 44.08
N ASN A 469 -4.61 0.52 42.78
CA ASN A 469 -4.11 1.37 41.71
C ASN A 469 -2.66 1.87 41.92
N LYS A 470 -1.76 0.95 42.30
CA LYS A 470 -0.36 1.27 42.64
C LYS A 470 0.62 0.66 41.65
N LEU A 471 1.55 1.46 41.15
CA LEU A 471 2.68 1.00 40.36
C LEU A 471 3.96 1.02 41.23
N PHE A 472 4.74 -0.05 41.13
CA PHE A 472 6.06 -0.20 41.74
C PHE A 472 7.10 -0.41 40.63
N ALA A 473 7.81 0.66 40.28
CA ALA A 473 8.90 0.59 39.32
C ALA A 473 10.14 -0.07 39.95
N ASN A 474 10.87 -0.88 39.16
CA ASN A 474 12.11 -1.54 39.60
C ASN A 474 13.35 -0.87 38.97
N GLN A 475 14.53 -1.43 39.24
CA GLN A 475 15.81 -0.86 38.79
C GLN A 475 15.91 -0.73 37.26
N GLU A 476 15.30 -1.64 36.51
CA GLU A 476 15.34 -1.65 35.05
C GLU A 476 14.53 -0.50 34.44
N ALA A 477 13.62 0.10 35.21
CA ALA A 477 12.82 1.24 34.77
C ALA A 477 13.52 2.59 34.93
N VAL A 478 14.61 2.67 35.70
CA VAL A 478 15.33 3.93 35.95
C VAL A 478 15.84 4.53 34.64
N GLY A 479 15.58 5.82 34.44
CA GLY A 479 15.93 6.58 33.25
C GLY A 479 14.94 6.44 32.09
N LEU A 480 13.86 5.64 32.24
CA LEU A 480 12.85 5.50 31.20
C LEU A 480 11.73 6.55 31.36
N SER A 481 11.28 7.08 30.24
CA SER A 481 10.10 7.95 30.15
C SER A 481 8.82 7.19 29.79
N ILE A 482 8.92 5.90 29.47
CA ILE A 482 7.76 5.04 29.14
C ILE A 482 7.95 3.67 29.77
N LEU A 483 6.87 3.16 30.36
CA LEU A 483 6.69 1.74 30.67
C LEU A 483 5.54 1.17 29.84
N TYR A 484 5.60 -0.13 29.56
CA TYR A 484 4.60 -0.82 28.75
C TYR A 484 3.82 -1.81 29.61
N PHE A 485 2.51 -1.58 29.73
CA PHE A 485 1.61 -2.44 30.48
C PHE A 485 1.06 -3.52 29.55
N ASP A 486 1.18 -4.77 29.96
CA ASP A 486 0.56 -5.90 29.28
C ASP A 486 -0.86 -6.07 29.81
N MET A 487 -1.84 -5.68 29.00
CA MET A 487 -3.24 -5.58 29.37
C MET A 487 -4.04 -6.67 28.68
N GLN A 488 -4.73 -7.51 29.44
CA GLN A 488 -5.66 -8.51 28.92
C GLN A 488 -7.10 -8.15 29.24
N ASN A 489 -7.98 -8.17 28.25
CA ASN A 489 -9.42 -7.94 28.46
C ASN A 489 -10.15 -9.24 28.85
N SER A 490 -11.45 -9.15 29.10
CA SER A 490 -12.28 -10.31 29.48
C SER A 490 -12.50 -11.34 28.35
N THR A 491 -12.25 -10.97 27.09
CA THR A 491 -12.31 -11.87 25.94
C THR A 491 -10.99 -12.62 25.69
N GLY A 492 -9.95 -12.29 26.46
CA GLY A 492 -8.63 -12.93 26.39
C GLY A 492 -7.65 -12.26 25.41
N CYS A 493 -8.07 -11.19 24.74
CA CYS A 493 -7.19 -10.39 23.88
C CYS A 493 -6.23 -9.57 24.74
N SER A 494 -4.97 -9.49 24.31
CA SER A 494 -3.88 -8.84 25.05
C SER A 494 -3.16 -7.81 24.19
N TYR A 495 -2.91 -6.64 24.77
CA TYR A 495 -2.22 -5.54 24.10
C TYR A 495 -1.28 -4.78 25.04
N ARG A 496 -0.32 -4.09 24.41
CA ARG A 496 0.69 -3.26 25.08
C ARG A 496 0.23 -1.83 25.13
N MET A 497 0.03 -1.33 26.34
CA MET A 497 -0.39 0.06 26.55
C MET A 497 0.76 0.86 27.17
N PRO A 498 1.25 1.91 26.50
CA PRO A 498 2.32 2.73 27.03
C PRO A 498 1.81 3.67 28.12
N LEU A 499 2.52 3.72 29.25
CA LEU A 499 2.37 4.72 30.29
C LEU A 499 3.58 5.66 30.23
N GLY A 500 3.32 6.95 30.01
CA GLY A 500 4.36 7.97 29.99
C GLY A 500 4.68 8.56 31.36
N PHE A 501 5.86 9.14 31.45
CA PHE A 501 6.34 9.90 32.59
C PHE A 501 6.92 11.22 32.10
N ASP A 502 6.45 12.34 32.66
CA ASP A 502 6.95 13.67 32.30
C ASP A 502 8.43 13.84 32.69
N ILE A 503 8.81 13.22 33.80
CA ILE A 503 10.19 13.10 34.28
C ILE A 503 10.56 11.61 34.21
N PRO A 504 11.68 11.22 33.56
CA PRO A 504 12.12 9.83 33.55
C PRO A 504 12.20 9.27 34.97
N ILE A 505 11.98 7.97 35.15
CA ILE A 505 11.97 7.35 36.48
C ILE A 505 13.35 7.53 37.14
N GLN A 506 13.36 8.09 38.34
CA GLN A 506 14.55 8.42 39.13
C GLN A 506 14.95 7.23 40.04
N GLY A 507 16.15 7.30 40.61
CA GLY A 507 16.75 6.21 41.41
C GLY A 507 18.29 6.28 41.41
N GLY A 508 18.83 7.47 41.17
CA GLY A 508 20.25 7.77 41.02
C GLY A 508 20.84 8.41 42.27
N VAL A 509 21.80 9.32 42.07
CA VAL A 509 22.35 10.19 43.12
C VAL A 509 21.78 11.58 42.91
N GLU A 510 21.42 12.27 44.00
CA GLU A 510 20.87 13.64 43.96
C GLU A 510 21.79 14.62 43.22
N LEU A 511 21.24 15.45 42.33
CA LEU A 511 21.94 16.50 41.59
C LEU A 511 21.52 17.88 42.09
N CYS A 512 22.47 18.72 42.51
CA CYS A 512 22.11 20.01 43.08
C CYS A 512 21.58 21.02 42.05
N GLY A 513 20.41 21.58 42.32
CA GLY A 513 19.83 22.72 41.62
C GLY A 513 19.10 22.39 40.32
N ASP A 514 18.74 21.12 40.09
CA ASP A 514 17.83 20.74 39.01
C ASP A 514 16.35 20.75 39.45
N GLY A 515 16.10 20.83 40.76
CA GLY A 515 14.76 20.89 41.36
C GLY A 515 14.00 19.56 41.32
N ILE A 516 14.70 18.43 41.15
CA ILE A 516 14.16 17.07 41.08
C ILE A 516 14.82 16.21 42.16
N ASP A 517 14.03 15.47 42.92
CA ASP A 517 14.50 14.41 43.82
C ASP A 517 14.99 13.21 42.98
N ASN A 518 16.28 13.19 42.63
CA ASN A 518 16.88 12.19 41.74
C ASN A 518 17.21 10.87 42.45
N ASP A 519 17.47 10.91 43.75
CA ASP A 519 17.76 9.71 44.56
C ASP A 519 16.58 9.19 45.38
N CYS A 520 15.46 9.93 45.35
CA CYS A 520 14.16 9.52 45.82
C CYS A 520 14.04 9.40 47.35
N ASP A 521 14.80 10.20 48.09
CA ASP A 521 14.75 10.21 49.56
C ASP A 521 13.67 11.13 50.15
N GLY A 522 12.98 11.89 49.28
CA GLY A 522 11.91 12.82 49.62
C GLY A 522 12.39 14.25 49.91
N LEU A 523 13.68 14.53 49.73
CA LEU A 523 14.27 15.86 49.72
C LEU A 523 14.58 16.28 48.27
N ILE A 524 14.66 17.59 48.04
CA ILE A 524 15.03 18.15 46.74
C ILE A 524 16.24 19.03 47.00
N ASP A 525 17.30 18.83 46.22
CA ASP A 525 18.54 19.63 46.27
C ASP A 525 19.19 19.65 47.68
N GLU A 526 19.23 18.53 48.43
CA GLU A 526 19.74 18.56 49.82
C GLU A 526 21.26 18.68 49.96
N SER A 527 21.73 19.03 51.17
CA SER A 527 23.15 19.24 51.42
C SER A 527 23.94 17.92 51.31
N GLY A 528 24.64 17.75 50.20
CA GLY A 528 25.43 16.55 49.90
C GLY A 528 25.19 16.00 48.50
N CYS A 529 24.18 16.53 47.79
CA CYS A 529 23.97 16.28 46.38
C CYS A 529 25.24 16.53 45.55
N LEU A 530 25.36 15.83 44.43
CA LEU A 530 26.41 16.07 43.46
C LEU A 530 26.11 17.41 42.78
N ALA A 531 26.90 18.43 43.12
CA ALA A 531 26.85 19.68 42.39
C ALA A 531 27.03 19.36 40.90
N PRO A 532 26.14 19.86 40.00
CA PRO A 532 26.27 19.63 38.57
C PRO A 532 27.69 20.04 38.23
N SER A 533 28.49 19.08 37.76
CA SER A 533 29.91 19.29 37.59
C SER A 533 30.07 20.56 36.77
N LEU A 534 30.54 21.63 37.41
CA LEU A 534 30.80 22.91 36.76
C LEU A 534 31.98 22.65 35.85
N ASN A 535 31.72 22.11 34.67
CA ASN A 535 32.65 22.12 33.56
C ASN A 535 32.79 23.60 33.21
N THR A 536 33.71 24.22 33.93
CA THR A 536 34.10 25.61 33.82
C THR A 536 34.93 25.74 32.54
N GLU A 537 34.30 25.55 31.38
CA GLU A 537 34.77 26.10 30.13
C GLU A 537 33.81 27.22 29.73
N ILE A 538 34.27 28.43 29.99
CA ILE A 538 33.62 29.67 29.59
C ILE A 538 33.61 29.71 28.05
N GLY A 539 32.42 29.71 27.48
CA GLY A 539 32.13 30.37 26.21
C GLY A 539 31.99 29.46 25.00
N GLN A 540 30.79 28.91 24.79
CA GLN A 540 29.94 29.24 23.64
C GLN A 540 28.58 28.55 23.81
N VAL A 541 27.51 29.29 23.52
CA VAL A 541 26.13 28.80 23.52
C VAL A 541 26.03 27.61 22.56
N GLN A 542 25.95 26.39 23.08
CA GLN A 542 25.52 25.23 22.31
C GLN A 542 24.09 24.89 22.70
N GLN A 543 23.20 25.08 21.73
CA GLN A 543 21.91 24.40 21.65
C GLN A 543 22.10 22.93 22.00
N GLN A 544 21.14 22.38 22.74
CA GLN A 544 21.03 20.97 23.13
C GLN A 544 21.48 20.04 21.98
N LYS A 545 22.73 19.60 22.07
CA LYS A 545 23.43 18.87 21.02
C LYS A 545 23.07 17.41 21.17
N SER A 546 22.40 16.84 20.17
CA SER A 546 22.34 15.40 19.95
C SER A 546 23.71 14.78 20.18
N PRO A 547 23.81 13.58 20.78
CA PRO A 547 25.09 12.97 21.18
C PRO A 547 26.12 13.14 20.08
N ALA A 548 27.20 13.85 20.39
CA ALA A 548 28.22 14.19 19.41
C ALA A 548 28.82 12.90 18.85
N PHE A 549 28.54 12.61 17.58
CA PHE A 549 29.21 11.56 16.83
C PHE A 549 30.72 11.76 16.93
N ALA A 550 31.47 10.66 17.11
CA ALA A 550 32.92 10.74 16.97
C ALA A 550 33.23 11.34 15.58
N PRO A 551 34.22 12.25 15.46
CA PRO A 551 34.47 13.01 14.24
C PRO A 551 34.65 12.15 12.98
N ASP A 552 35.05 10.88 13.14
CA ASP A 552 35.29 9.91 12.06
C ASP A 552 34.24 8.78 11.99
N SER A 553 33.02 9.03 12.49
CA SER A 553 31.94 8.03 12.53
C SER A 553 30.70 8.43 11.73
N PHE A 554 29.90 7.42 11.38
CA PHE A 554 28.58 7.59 10.77
C PHE A 554 27.57 6.65 11.42
N ASP A 555 26.29 6.96 11.28
CA ASP A 555 25.19 6.13 11.77
C ASP A 555 24.05 6.07 10.75
N ILE A 556 23.13 5.13 10.94
CA ILE A 556 22.08 4.80 9.97
C ILE A 556 20.70 4.89 10.64
N PHE A 557 19.82 5.75 10.11
CA PHE A 557 18.51 6.04 10.70
C PHE A 557 17.36 6.05 9.67
N PRO A 558 16.22 5.40 9.96
CA PRO A 558 16.04 4.39 11.00
C PRO A 558 16.85 3.13 10.67
N ASN A 559 17.38 2.45 11.69
CA ASN A 559 18.04 1.14 11.51
C ASN A 559 17.00 0.17 10.92
N PRO A 560 17.12 -0.23 9.64
CA PRO A 560 15.93 -0.44 8.84
C PRO A 560 15.12 -1.67 9.24
N SER A 561 13.81 -1.48 9.31
CA SER A 561 12.80 -2.48 8.95
C SER A 561 12.06 -1.90 7.75
N HIS A 562 12.24 -2.48 6.56
CA HIS A 562 11.58 -2.15 5.28
C HIS A 562 11.38 -0.63 5.00
N GLY A 563 12.23 -0.01 4.17
CA GLY A 563 12.02 1.35 3.68
C GLY A 563 13.28 2.17 3.44
N ASN A 564 13.10 3.49 3.33
CA ASN A 564 14.18 4.46 3.18
C ASN A 564 14.99 4.59 4.48
N PHE A 565 16.32 4.56 4.41
CA PHE A 565 17.20 4.93 5.52
C PHE A 565 18.08 6.12 5.13
N GLN A 566 18.51 6.88 6.13
CA GLN A 566 19.43 8.00 6.02
C GLN A 566 20.76 7.62 6.68
N ILE A 567 21.87 8.01 6.07
CA ILE A 567 23.20 7.92 6.65
C ILE A 567 23.56 9.29 7.18
N GLN A 568 23.72 9.41 8.50
CA GLN A 568 24.18 10.65 9.13
C GLN A 568 25.67 10.51 9.46
N THR A 569 26.46 11.47 8.98
CA THR A 569 27.91 11.52 9.23
C THR A 569 28.25 12.58 10.28
N GLY A 570 29.34 12.39 11.01
CA GLY A 570 29.89 13.41 11.90
C GLY A 570 30.35 14.66 11.14
N GLN A 571 30.39 15.81 11.83
CA GLN A 571 30.65 17.13 11.24
C GLN A 571 32.05 17.30 10.61
N ALA A 572 32.98 16.35 10.83
CA ALA A 572 34.36 16.38 10.34
C ALA A 572 34.63 15.40 9.19
N VAL A 573 33.60 14.70 8.69
CA VAL A 573 33.73 13.73 7.60
C VAL A 573 33.86 14.49 6.29
N GLY A 574 34.95 14.26 5.53
CA GLY A 574 35.14 14.83 4.19
C GLY A 574 34.02 14.46 3.22
N GLU A 575 33.95 15.10 2.04
CA GLU A 575 32.89 14.82 1.06
C GLU A 575 32.77 13.32 0.79
N ILE A 576 31.57 12.77 0.96
CA ILE A 576 31.26 11.36 0.69
C ILE A 576 31.43 11.13 -0.81
N ASN A 577 32.41 10.32 -1.17
CA ASN A 577 32.69 9.96 -2.55
C ASN A 577 31.90 8.73 -2.96
N THR A 578 31.89 7.66 -2.16
CA THR A 578 31.18 6.42 -2.50
C THR A 578 30.68 5.68 -1.27
N ILE A 579 29.48 5.13 -1.36
CA ILE A 579 28.88 4.25 -0.34
C ILE A 579 28.91 2.83 -0.88
N TYR A 580 29.38 1.88 -0.07
CA TYR A 580 29.46 0.46 -0.39
C TYR A 580 28.54 -0.33 0.53
N LEU A 581 27.79 -1.27 -0.04
CA LEU A 581 27.14 -2.35 0.70
C LEU A 581 27.91 -3.63 0.46
N LEU A 582 28.29 -4.33 1.54
CA LEU A 582 29.00 -5.59 1.48
C LEU A 582 28.18 -6.68 2.16
N ASN A 583 28.18 -7.90 1.62
CA ASN A 583 27.58 -9.04 2.30
C ASN A 583 28.42 -9.46 3.52
N ALA A 584 27.92 -10.42 4.31
CA ALA A 584 28.61 -10.94 5.49
C ALA A 584 30.03 -11.49 5.20
N GLY A 585 30.33 -11.89 3.96
CA GLY A 585 31.65 -12.33 3.51
C GLY A 585 32.59 -11.20 3.05
N GLY A 586 32.19 -9.92 3.19
CA GLY A 586 32.98 -8.77 2.77
C GLY A 586 33.00 -8.53 1.26
N GLN A 587 32.13 -9.17 0.49
CA GLN A 587 32.00 -8.91 -0.95
C GLN A 587 31.07 -7.72 -1.19
N VAL A 588 31.49 -6.78 -2.04
CA VAL A 588 30.67 -5.63 -2.44
C VAL A 588 29.48 -6.12 -3.27
N ILE A 589 28.27 -5.90 -2.76
CA ILE A 589 27.01 -6.21 -3.46
C ILE A 589 26.42 -4.99 -4.16
N TRP A 590 26.72 -3.79 -3.67
CA TRP A 590 26.30 -2.53 -4.28
C TRP A 590 27.29 -1.40 -3.96
N LYS A 591 27.42 -0.44 -4.89
CA LYS A 591 28.16 0.81 -4.67
C LYS A 591 27.47 1.98 -5.40
N GLY A 592 27.41 3.15 -4.78
CA GLY A 592 26.78 4.33 -5.36
C GLY A 592 27.22 5.67 -4.76
N LEU A 593 26.84 6.75 -5.44
CA LEU A 593 27.07 8.14 -5.02
C LEU A 593 25.91 8.64 -4.13
N ASN A 594 26.14 9.76 -3.43
CA ASN A 594 25.30 10.37 -2.37
C ASN A 594 23.85 10.76 -2.74
N THR A 595 23.33 10.38 -3.91
CA THR A 595 22.02 10.85 -4.42
C THR A 595 21.16 9.81 -5.14
N ASN A 596 21.50 8.51 -5.07
CA ASN A 596 20.80 7.51 -5.89
C ASN A 596 19.90 6.57 -5.06
N LEU A 597 18.72 6.26 -5.62
CA LEU A 597 17.89 5.11 -5.25
C LEU A 597 18.75 3.84 -5.30
N ILE A 598 18.76 3.08 -4.21
CA ILE A 598 19.38 1.76 -4.17
C ILE A 598 18.43 0.81 -4.95
N PRO A 599 18.89 0.11 -6.01
CA PRO A 599 18.08 -0.90 -6.70
C PRO A 599 17.72 -2.03 -5.72
N GLU A 600 16.71 -2.84 -6.02
CA GLU A 600 16.28 -3.94 -5.14
C GLU A 600 17.47 -4.83 -4.70
N ILE A 601 17.78 -4.79 -3.40
CA ILE A 601 18.77 -5.67 -2.76
C ILE A 601 17.99 -6.78 -2.06
N PRO A 602 18.38 -8.07 -2.20
CA PRO A 602 17.76 -9.17 -1.47
C PRO A 602 17.78 -8.94 0.05
N ALA A 603 16.75 -9.41 0.76
CA ALA A 603 16.72 -9.34 2.22
C ALA A 603 17.95 -10.02 2.83
N GLY A 604 18.60 -9.38 3.79
CA GLY A 604 19.89 -9.87 4.31
C GLY A 604 20.59 -8.94 5.28
N LEU A 605 21.71 -9.42 5.84
CA LEU A 605 22.57 -8.65 6.72
C LEU A 605 23.78 -8.12 5.94
N TYR A 606 23.95 -6.79 5.94
CA TYR A 606 24.93 -6.10 5.11
C TYR A 606 25.79 -5.14 5.93
N TRP A 607 27.03 -4.95 5.48
CA TRP A 607 27.94 -3.93 5.98
C TRP A 607 27.82 -2.68 5.13
N VAL A 608 27.67 -1.51 5.76
CA VAL A 608 27.88 -0.23 5.10
C VAL A 608 29.33 0.20 5.29
N ARG A 609 29.98 0.59 4.20
CA ARG A 609 31.31 1.21 4.21
C ARG A 609 31.27 2.50 3.39
N ILE A 610 31.84 3.57 3.92
CA ILE A 610 31.84 4.89 3.28
C ILE A 610 33.28 5.28 2.93
N GLU A 611 33.47 5.67 1.67
CA GLU A 611 34.69 6.30 1.16
C GLU A 611 34.43 7.79 0.99
N THR A 612 35.27 8.59 1.62
CA THR A 612 35.32 10.05 1.45
C THR A 612 36.49 10.43 0.55
N ASN A 613 36.56 11.70 0.20
CA ASN A 613 37.74 12.28 -0.47
C ASN A 613 39.06 12.18 0.33
N THR A 614 39.01 11.88 1.63
CA THR A 614 40.17 11.70 2.51
C THR A 614 40.50 10.24 2.82
N GLY A 615 39.71 9.28 2.33
CA GLY A 615 39.91 7.84 2.53
C GLY A 615 38.66 7.11 3.02
N PHE A 616 38.81 5.90 3.55
CA PHE A 616 37.69 5.17 4.14
C PHE A 616 37.45 5.59 5.58
N LEU A 617 36.19 5.75 5.96
CA LEU A 617 35.85 5.90 7.38
C LEU A 617 36.15 4.61 8.15
N PRO A 618 36.72 4.71 9.37
CA PRO A 618 37.06 3.55 10.18
C PRO A 618 35.82 2.83 10.74
N ALA A 619 34.68 3.53 10.84
CA ALA A 619 33.43 2.93 11.29
C ALA A 619 32.84 1.98 10.25
N GLN A 620 32.33 0.83 10.72
CA GLN A 620 31.57 -0.13 9.94
C GLN A 620 30.27 -0.43 10.69
N LYS A 621 29.13 -0.33 10.00
CA LYS A 621 27.79 -0.52 10.59
C LYS A 621 27.06 -1.63 9.85
N TRP A 622 26.39 -2.50 10.62
CA TRP A 622 25.50 -3.51 10.09
C TRP A 622 24.13 -2.91 9.83
N ILE A 623 23.54 -3.26 8.69
CA ILE A 623 22.12 -3.05 8.41
C ILE A 623 21.46 -4.38 8.09
N LYS A 624 20.20 -4.52 8.46
CA LYS A 624 19.34 -5.62 8.04
C LYS A 624 18.34 -5.05 7.04
N LEU A 625 18.45 -5.44 5.78
CA LEU A 625 17.48 -5.08 4.74
C LEU A 625 16.39 -6.13 4.67
#